data_AF-A0A2D4HLT6-F1
#
_entry.id   AF-A0A2D4HLT6-F1
#
_cell.length_a   1.000
_cell.length_b   1.000
_cell.length_c   1.000
_cell.angle_alpha   90.00
_cell.angle_beta   90.00
_cell.angle_gamma   90.00
#
_symmetry.space_group_name_H-M   'P 1'
#
loop_
_entity.id
_entity.type
_entity.pdbx_description
1 polymer ?
#
loop_
_entity_poly.entity_id
_entity_poly.type
_entity_poly.pdbx_seq_one_letter_code
_entity_poly.pdbx_strand_id
1 'polypeptide(L)'
;FRDSFTLDQRREINGESHFWGSAQDMKQPGNTQARLSEHLDRQAAAAAPGPESKKLPHQDFSSTQMRLVHLDLKGAAPKVSYLEQIFPLFSKMGANGVLIEYEDMFPFQGELEILRSPYAYSEEDIAKIQDLADLNKLEIIPLVQTFGHVE
;
A
#
# COMPACT_ATOMS: atom_id res chain seq x y z
N PHE A 1 -34.85 -10.46 -20.79
CA PHE A 1 -34.14 -9.81 -21.90
C PHE A 1 -32.72 -10.36 -21.88
N ARG A 2 -32.33 -11.06 -22.95
CA ARG A 2 -31.00 -11.63 -23.16
C ARG A 2 -30.17 -10.53 -23.79
N ASP A 3 -29.09 -10.10 -23.14
CA ASP A 3 -28.06 -9.32 -23.80
C ASP A 3 -26.81 -10.18 -23.97
N SER A 4 -26.46 -10.31 -25.24
CA SER A 4 -25.32 -11.05 -25.78
C SER A 4 -24.01 -10.37 -25.38
N PHE A 5 -23.20 -11.05 -24.57
CA PHE A 5 -21.79 -10.72 -24.46
C PHE A 5 -21.03 -11.39 -25.61
N THR A 6 -20.64 -10.59 -26.58
CA THR A 6 -19.65 -10.92 -27.60
C THR A 6 -18.33 -11.28 -26.93
N LEU A 7 -17.94 -12.54 -27.06
CA LEU A 7 -16.58 -13.03 -26.79
C LEU A 7 -15.68 -12.56 -27.93
N ASP A 8 -14.88 -11.52 -27.67
CA ASP A 8 -13.71 -11.22 -28.50
C ASP A 8 -12.43 -11.61 -27.74
N GLN A 9 -11.63 -12.43 -28.41
CA GLN A 9 -10.35 -12.99 -27.96
C GLN A 9 -9.24 -11.94 -27.87
N ARG A 10 -8.34 -12.16 -26.90
CA ARG A 10 -6.90 -11.80 -26.79
C ARG A 10 -6.64 -11.14 -25.43
N ARG A 11 -5.58 -11.44 -24.68
CA ARG A 11 -4.24 -11.93 -25.01
C ARG A 11 -3.62 -12.42 -23.70
N GLU A 12 -2.79 -13.45 -23.76
CA GLU A 12 -1.81 -13.72 -22.70
C GLU A 12 -0.94 -12.47 -22.47
N ILE A 13 -0.77 -12.06 -21.22
CA ILE A 13 0.24 -11.08 -20.81
C ILE A 13 0.86 -11.54 -19.49
N ASN A 14 1.99 -12.24 -19.65
CA ASN A 14 3.12 -12.17 -18.72
C ASN A 14 3.59 -10.70 -18.66
N GLY A 15 3.85 -10.17 -17.46
CA GLY A 15 4.68 -8.98 -17.28
C GLY A 15 4.16 -7.92 -16.30
N GLU A 16 4.77 -7.89 -15.12
CA GLU A 16 5.27 -6.70 -14.40
C GLU A 16 4.31 -5.54 -14.05
N SER A 17 3.99 -5.45 -12.74
CA SER A 17 4.07 -4.25 -11.86
C SER A 17 3.58 -2.86 -12.33
N HIS A 18 2.63 -2.76 -13.25
CA HIS A 18 2.19 -1.47 -13.80
C HIS A 18 0.83 -0.91 -13.30
N PHE A 19 0.23 -1.46 -12.23
CA PHE A 19 -1.05 -0.93 -11.73
C PHE A 19 -0.92 0.42 -10.99
N TRP A 20 0.19 0.63 -10.27
CA TRP A 20 0.39 1.80 -9.40
C TRP A 20 1.42 2.84 -9.91
N GLY A 21 1.95 2.65 -11.12
CA GLY A 21 2.97 3.53 -11.72
C GLY A 21 4.39 3.31 -11.16
N SER A 22 5.40 3.44 -12.03
CA SER A 22 6.81 3.30 -11.65
C SER A 22 7.35 4.57 -11.00
N ALA A 23 8.17 4.44 -9.96
CA ALA A 23 8.71 5.54 -9.15
C ALA A 23 9.81 6.41 -9.82
N GLN A 24 9.86 6.48 -11.16
CA GLN A 24 11.03 7.05 -11.86
C GLN A 24 10.77 8.29 -12.74
N ASP A 25 9.56 8.84 -12.80
CA ASP A 25 9.31 10.05 -13.61
C ASP A 25 9.29 11.34 -12.76
N MET A 26 10.48 11.84 -12.43
CA MET A 26 10.71 13.27 -12.19
C MET A 26 12.01 13.70 -12.88
N LYS A 27 11.86 14.13 -14.14
CA LYS A 27 12.91 14.82 -14.91
C LYS A 27 13.29 16.14 -14.23
N GLN A 28 14.59 16.33 -14.01
CA GLN A 28 15.20 17.63 -13.78
C GLN A 28 15.17 18.45 -15.07
N PRO A 29 14.94 19.78 -15.03
CA PRO A 29 15.18 20.63 -16.18
C PRO A 29 16.68 20.99 -16.23
N GLY A 30 17.32 20.66 -17.36
CA GLY A 30 18.65 21.16 -17.70
C GLY A 30 18.61 22.60 -18.18
N ASN A 31 19.76 23.29 -18.08
CA ASN A 31 20.05 24.41 -18.97
C ASN A 31 21.53 24.42 -19.37
N THR A 32 21.74 24.84 -20.61
CA THR A 32 22.93 24.68 -21.45
C THR A 32 23.85 25.91 -21.36
N GLN A 33 25.16 25.64 -21.27
CA GLN A 33 26.34 26.44 -21.66
C GLN A 33 26.35 27.98 -21.55
N ALA A 34 27.39 28.48 -20.87
CA ALA A 34 28.26 29.55 -21.39
C ALA A 34 29.71 29.32 -20.92
N ARG A 35 30.65 29.50 -21.83
CA ARG A 35 32.10 29.23 -21.69
C ARG A 35 32.84 30.58 -21.79
N LEU A 36 33.99 30.66 -21.09
CA LEU A 36 35.20 31.50 -21.32
C LEU A 36 35.50 32.65 -20.32
N SER A 37 36.63 32.45 -19.60
CA SER A 37 37.70 33.41 -19.21
C SER A 37 37.34 34.48 -18.16
N GLU A 38 38.14 34.87 -17.15
CA GLU A 38 39.59 35.02 -17.02
C GLU A 38 40.07 34.94 -15.55
N HIS A 39 41.40 34.80 -15.42
CA HIS A 39 42.24 34.82 -14.23
C HIS A 39 42.48 36.26 -13.71
N LEU A 40 42.42 36.48 -12.37
CA LEU A 40 43.39 37.22 -11.50
C LEU A 40 42.75 38.00 -10.31
N ASP A 41 43.27 37.65 -9.13
CA ASP A 41 43.56 38.45 -7.91
C ASP A 41 42.52 39.42 -7.29
N ARG A 42 42.10 39.12 -6.03
CA ARG A 42 42.53 39.82 -4.78
C ARG A 42 41.59 39.60 -3.58
N GLN A 43 42.22 39.20 -2.47
CA GLN A 43 42.02 39.56 -1.05
C GLN A 43 40.60 39.69 -0.44
N ALA A 44 40.38 38.80 0.54
CA ALA A 44 39.89 39.03 1.91
C ALA A 44 38.71 40.00 2.15
N ALA A 45 37.54 39.44 2.46
CA ALA A 45 36.61 39.99 3.44
C ALA A 45 35.75 38.86 4.04
N ALA A 46 35.70 38.82 5.37
CA ALA A 46 34.87 37.91 6.16
C ALA A 46 33.38 38.16 5.87
N ALA A 47 32.67 37.13 5.44
CA ALA A 47 31.22 37.14 5.28
C ALA A 47 30.59 36.09 6.22
N ALA A 48 29.65 36.56 7.03
CA ALA A 48 28.91 35.83 8.04
C ALA A 48 28.22 34.56 7.50
N PRO A 49 28.00 33.53 8.33
CA PRO A 49 27.21 32.37 7.92
C PRO A 49 25.78 32.80 7.59
N GLY A 50 25.33 32.46 6.39
CA GLY A 50 23.94 32.66 5.96
C GLY A 50 22.96 31.90 6.85
N PRO A 51 21.68 32.30 6.90
CA PRO A 51 20.71 31.65 7.75
C PRO A 51 20.53 30.20 7.29
N GLU A 52 20.93 29.27 8.15
CA GLU A 52 20.62 27.85 8.02
C GLU A 52 19.10 27.71 7.87
N SER A 53 18.65 27.13 6.76
CA SER A 53 17.29 26.63 6.66
C SER A 53 17.13 25.57 7.74
N LYS A 54 16.50 25.95 8.86
CA LYS A 54 16.01 25.00 9.85
C LYS A 54 15.06 24.06 9.13
N LYS A 55 15.56 22.88 8.75
CA LYS A 55 14.71 21.72 8.50
C LYS A 55 13.92 21.54 9.78
N LEU A 56 12.64 21.89 9.73
CA LEU A 56 11.71 21.52 10.79
C LEU A 56 11.91 20.02 11.03
N PRO A 57 12.15 19.58 12.28
CA PRO A 57 12.23 18.16 12.54
C PRO A 57 10.92 17.56 12.02
N HIS A 58 11.02 16.65 11.05
CA HIS A 58 9.92 15.73 10.78
C HIS A 58 9.64 15.09 12.14
N GLN A 59 8.50 15.42 12.73
CA GLN A 59 8.10 14.81 13.98
C GLN A 59 7.93 13.32 13.69
N ASP A 60 8.91 12.53 14.11
CA ASP A 60 8.78 11.10 14.15
C ASP A 60 7.77 10.76 15.25
N PHE A 61 6.49 10.63 14.86
CA PHE A 61 5.42 10.05 15.69
C PHE A 61 5.63 8.53 15.91
N SER A 62 6.86 8.03 15.77
CA SER A 62 7.15 6.70 15.23
C SER A 62 7.37 5.61 16.28
N SER A 63 7.40 5.87 17.59
CA SER A 63 7.78 4.80 18.53
C SER A 63 6.60 3.98 19.09
N THR A 64 5.35 4.44 19.02
CA THR A 64 4.23 3.74 19.71
C THR A 64 2.84 3.79 19.05
N GLN A 65 2.61 4.55 17.97
CA GLN A 65 1.25 4.71 17.44
C GLN A 65 0.96 3.74 16.28
N MET A 66 -0.03 2.88 16.48
CA MET A 66 -0.63 2.04 15.43
C MET A 66 -1.30 2.93 14.38
N ARG A 67 -1.00 2.68 13.11
CA ARG A 67 -1.55 3.35 11.92
C ARG A 67 -2.12 2.26 11.03
N LEU A 68 -3.42 2.08 11.16
CA LEU A 68 -4.14 0.95 10.59
C LEU A 68 -4.90 1.36 9.34
N VAL A 69 -4.90 0.48 8.35
CA VAL A 69 -5.92 0.47 7.31
C VAL A 69 -7.01 -0.50 7.73
N HIS A 70 -8.27 -0.05 7.74
CA HIS A 70 -9.41 -0.91 8.00
C HIS A 70 -9.95 -1.43 6.67
N LEU A 71 -9.94 -2.76 6.53
CA LEU A 71 -10.59 -3.49 5.45
C LEU A 71 -11.88 -4.08 5.99
N ASP A 72 -12.99 -3.44 5.65
CA ASP A 72 -14.33 -3.97 5.82
C ASP A 72 -14.64 -4.89 4.63
N LEU A 73 -14.81 -6.18 4.90
CA LEU A 73 -15.04 -7.20 3.87
C LEU A 73 -16.52 -7.32 3.49
N LYS A 74 -17.41 -6.55 4.11
CA LYS A 74 -18.85 -6.57 3.86
C LYS A 74 -19.17 -6.36 2.38
N GLY A 75 -19.79 -7.36 1.77
CA GLY A 75 -20.32 -7.32 0.41
C GLY A 75 -19.30 -7.26 -0.73
N ALA A 76 -18.02 -6.97 -0.47
CA ALA A 76 -17.01 -6.79 -1.51
C ALA A 76 -15.59 -7.16 -1.04
N ALA A 77 -15.42 -8.36 -0.48
CA ALA A 77 -14.11 -8.85 -0.09
C ALA A 77 -13.12 -8.90 -1.29
N PRO A 78 -11.93 -8.29 -1.19
CA PRO A 78 -10.93 -8.31 -2.25
C PRO A 78 -10.34 -9.71 -2.42
N LYS A 79 -9.89 -10.04 -3.63
CA LYS A 79 -9.13 -11.29 -3.83
C LYS A 79 -7.76 -11.21 -3.16
N VAL A 80 -7.20 -12.35 -2.75
CA VAL A 80 -5.82 -12.43 -2.22
C VAL A 80 -4.80 -11.80 -3.19
N SER A 81 -4.96 -12.00 -4.50
CA SER A 81 -4.10 -11.39 -5.53
C SER A 81 -4.18 -9.85 -5.56
N TYR A 82 -5.28 -9.27 -5.08
CA TYR A 82 -5.41 -7.82 -4.94
C TYR A 82 -4.76 -7.35 -3.63
N LEU A 83 -4.93 -8.09 -2.54
CA LEU A 83 -4.24 -7.85 -1.27
C LEU A 83 -2.71 -7.82 -1.43
N GLU A 84 -2.16 -8.75 -2.23
CA GLU A 84 -0.75 -8.77 -2.62
C GLU A 84 -0.26 -7.47 -3.27
N GLN A 85 -1.14 -6.79 -4.04
CA GLN A 85 -0.81 -5.55 -4.72
C GLN A 85 -0.94 -4.31 -3.83
N ILE A 86 -1.88 -4.30 -2.87
CA ILE A 86 -2.19 -3.11 -2.06
C ILE A 86 -1.41 -3.05 -0.74
N PHE A 87 -0.98 -4.18 -0.17
CA PHE A 87 -0.19 -4.17 1.07
C PHE A 87 1.14 -3.39 0.94
N PRO A 88 1.91 -3.49 -0.15
CA PRO A 88 3.07 -2.64 -0.36
C PRO A 88 2.72 -1.15 -0.38
N LEU A 89 1.55 -0.79 -0.91
CA LEU A 89 1.08 0.60 -0.93
C LEU A 89 0.74 1.09 0.48
N PHE A 90 0.02 0.30 1.29
CA PHE A 90 -0.28 0.65 2.67
C PHE A 90 0.99 0.92 3.48
N SER A 91 1.96 0.01 3.38
CA SER A 91 3.26 0.15 4.04
C SER A 91 4.00 1.41 3.58
N LYS A 92 4.03 1.68 2.26
CA LYS A 92 4.64 2.90 1.68
C LYS A 92 3.93 4.19 2.14
N MET A 93 2.63 4.14 2.38
CA MET A 93 1.85 5.25 2.94
C MET A 93 2.03 5.41 4.46
N GLY A 94 2.82 4.53 5.08
CA GLY A 94 3.20 4.61 6.48
C GLY A 94 2.33 3.78 7.41
N ALA A 95 1.38 2.98 6.92
CA ALA A 95 0.64 2.03 7.76
C ALA A 95 1.60 0.98 8.36
N ASN A 96 1.30 0.51 9.56
CA ASN A 96 2.03 -0.58 10.22
C ASN A 96 1.11 -1.74 10.63
N GLY A 97 -0.17 -1.68 10.27
CA GLY A 97 -1.09 -2.78 10.43
C GLY A 97 -2.34 -2.63 9.57
N VAL A 98 -3.10 -3.72 9.50
CA VAL A 98 -4.37 -3.83 8.79
C VAL A 98 -5.38 -4.46 9.73
N LEU A 99 -6.46 -3.74 9.99
CA LEU A 99 -7.63 -4.28 10.68
C LEU A 99 -8.53 -4.92 9.64
N ILE A 100 -8.75 -6.23 9.71
CA ILE A 100 -9.59 -6.97 8.77
C ILE A 100 -10.87 -7.40 9.48
N GLU A 101 -11.99 -6.81 9.07
CA GLU A 101 -13.32 -7.19 9.52
C GLU A 101 -13.88 -8.24 8.59
N TYR A 102 -13.95 -9.49 9.06
CA TYR A 102 -14.22 -10.65 8.21
C TYR A 102 -15.70 -10.90 7.91
N GLU A 103 -16.62 -10.50 8.79
CA GLU A 103 -18.04 -10.91 8.68
C GLU A 103 -18.20 -12.42 8.38
N ASP A 104 -18.83 -12.78 7.26
CA ASP A 104 -19.04 -14.15 6.76
C ASP A 104 -17.88 -14.67 5.88
N MET A 105 -16.83 -13.88 5.66
CA MET A 105 -15.68 -14.25 4.81
C MET A 105 -14.60 -15.04 5.54
N PHE A 106 -14.72 -15.21 6.85
CA PHE A 106 -13.79 -16.03 7.63
C PHE A 106 -14.05 -17.53 7.39
N PRO A 107 -13.01 -18.39 7.26
CA PRO A 107 -13.17 -19.85 7.11
C PRO A 107 -13.64 -20.53 8.39
N PHE A 108 -14.86 -20.25 8.84
CA PHE A 108 -15.47 -20.97 9.96
C PHE A 108 -15.60 -22.47 9.65
N GLN A 109 -15.45 -23.29 10.68
CA GLN A 109 -15.48 -24.75 10.60
C GLN A 109 -16.36 -25.35 11.69
N GLY A 110 -16.70 -26.62 11.52
CA GLY A 110 -17.53 -27.36 12.47
C GLY A 110 -18.92 -26.75 12.56
N GLU A 111 -19.40 -26.53 13.79
CA GLU A 111 -20.75 -25.98 14.03
C GLU A 111 -20.94 -24.56 13.48
N LEU A 112 -19.85 -23.80 13.31
CA LEU A 112 -19.89 -22.43 12.80
C LEU A 112 -19.78 -22.35 11.27
N GLU A 113 -19.58 -23.47 10.57
CA GLU A 113 -19.47 -23.49 9.11
C GLU A 113 -20.71 -22.88 8.44
N ILE A 114 -21.89 -22.98 9.06
CA ILE A 114 -23.13 -22.36 8.57
C ILE A 114 -23.06 -20.82 8.48
N LEU A 115 -22.13 -20.18 9.19
CA LEU A 115 -21.97 -18.73 9.20
C LEU A 115 -21.12 -18.20 8.05
N ARG A 116 -20.37 -19.07 7.35
CA ARG A 116 -19.47 -18.61 6.28
C ARG A 116 -20.19 -18.46 4.95
N SER A 117 -19.80 -17.44 4.20
CA SER A 117 -20.15 -17.28 2.80
C SER A 117 -19.61 -18.45 1.96
N PRO A 118 -20.31 -18.88 0.89
CA PRO A 118 -19.74 -19.78 -0.11
C PRO A 118 -18.47 -19.25 -0.79
N TYR A 119 -18.23 -17.94 -0.68
CA TYR A 119 -17.05 -17.26 -1.22
C TYR A 119 -16.03 -16.89 -0.16
N ALA A 120 -16.19 -17.36 1.10
CA ALA A 120 -15.25 -17.15 2.18
C ALA A 120 -13.83 -17.58 1.78
N TYR A 121 -12.83 -16.92 2.36
CA TYR A 121 -11.44 -17.32 2.19
C TYR A 121 -11.23 -18.76 2.67
N SER A 122 -10.31 -19.50 2.04
CA SER A 122 -9.83 -20.76 2.61
C SER A 122 -8.82 -20.52 3.74
N GLU A 123 -8.46 -21.57 4.49
CA GLU A 123 -7.34 -21.47 5.44
C GLU A 123 -6.02 -21.12 4.74
N GLU A 124 -5.81 -21.62 3.51
CA GLU A 124 -4.62 -21.27 2.72
C GLU A 124 -4.62 -19.80 2.29
N ASP A 125 -5.78 -19.26 1.94
CA ASP A 125 -5.94 -17.84 1.65
C ASP A 125 -5.59 -17.00 2.90
N ILE A 126 -6.09 -17.37 4.09
CA ILE A 126 -5.79 -16.68 5.34
C ILE A 126 -4.30 -16.75 5.69
N ALA A 127 -3.66 -17.90 5.48
CA ALA A 127 -2.21 -18.03 5.66
C ALA A 127 -1.46 -17.13 4.67
N LYS A 128 -1.86 -17.12 3.41
CA LYS A 128 -1.25 -16.28 2.37
C LYS A 128 -1.41 -14.79 2.66
N ILE A 129 -2.56 -14.36 3.18
CA ILE A 129 -2.80 -12.97 3.60
C ILE A 129 -1.84 -12.56 4.72
N GLN A 130 -1.64 -13.42 5.73
CA GLN A 130 -0.69 -13.17 6.82
C GLN A 130 0.74 -13.06 6.29
N ASP A 131 1.18 -14.00 5.44
CA ASP A 131 2.52 -13.96 4.82
C ASP A 131 2.75 -12.67 4.02
N LEU A 132 1.74 -12.23 3.26
CA LEU A 132 1.81 -10.98 2.49
C LEU A 132 1.90 -9.76 3.41
N ALA A 133 1.20 -9.76 4.54
CA ALA A 133 1.23 -8.66 5.49
C ALA A 133 2.60 -8.57 6.19
N ASP A 134 3.13 -9.71 6.63
CA ASP A 134 4.45 -9.82 7.26
C ASP A 134 5.56 -9.34 6.32
N LEU A 135 5.51 -9.74 5.04
CA LEU A 135 6.45 -9.27 4.02
C LEU A 135 6.45 -7.74 3.87
N ASN A 136 5.30 -7.11 4.13
CA ASN A 136 5.11 -5.66 4.03
C ASN A 136 5.19 -4.94 5.39
N LYS A 137 5.58 -5.64 6.47
CA LYS A 137 5.68 -5.10 7.84
C LYS A 137 4.35 -4.54 8.36
N LEU A 138 3.26 -5.22 8.01
CA LEU A 138 1.91 -4.90 8.46
C LEU A 138 1.44 -5.98 9.43
N GLU A 139 1.07 -5.59 10.64
CA GLU A 139 0.39 -6.48 11.59
C GLU A 139 -1.08 -6.68 11.16
N ILE A 140 -1.53 -7.93 11.01
CA ILE A 140 -2.95 -8.24 10.81
C ILE A 140 -3.66 -8.28 12.16
N ILE A 141 -4.70 -7.46 12.31
CA ILE A 141 -5.63 -7.50 13.44
C ILE A 141 -6.95 -8.04 12.93
N PRO A 142 -7.35 -9.27 13.28
CA PRO A 142 -8.64 -9.81 12.89
C PRO A 142 -9.76 -9.22 13.74
N LEU A 143 -10.82 -8.76 13.10
CA LEU A 143 -12.09 -8.41 13.72
C LEU A 143 -13.12 -9.44 13.26
N VAL A 144 -13.52 -10.29 14.20
CA VAL A 144 -14.58 -11.29 14.00
C VAL A 144 -15.71 -10.95 14.96
N GLN A 145 -16.89 -10.71 14.39
CA GLN A 145 -18.06 -10.32 15.17
C GLN A 145 -18.61 -11.52 15.93
N THR A 146 -18.85 -11.38 17.25
CA THR A 146 -19.29 -12.48 18.12
C THR A 146 -20.75 -12.36 18.58
N PHE A 147 -21.23 -11.15 18.92
CA PHE A 147 -22.62 -10.91 19.32
C PHE A 147 -23.16 -9.61 18.68
N GLY A 148 -24.23 -9.70 17.87
CA GLY A 148 -24.90 -8.56 17.20
C GLY A 148 -24.40 -8.25 15.77
N HIS A 149 -25.22 -7.57 14.96
CA HIS A 149 -25.02 -7.33 13.50
C HIS A 149 -24.75 -8.60 12.69
N VAL A 150 -25.67 -9.55 12.77
CA VAL A 150 -25.77 -10.73 11.90
C VAL A 150 -27.01 -10.54 11.03
N GLU A 151 -26.99 -9.49 10.22
CA GLU A 151 -28.09 -9.09 9.32
C GLU A 151 -28.02 -9.82 7.99
#